data_AF-A0A0N4YLW6-F1
#
_entry.id   AF-A0A0N4YLW6-F1
#
_cell.length_a   1.000
_cell.length_b   1.000
_cell.length_c   1.000
_cell.angle_alpha   90.00
_cell.angle_beta   90.00
_cell.angle_gamma   90.00
#
_symmetry.space_group_name_H-M   'P 1'
#
loop_
_entity.id
_entity.type
_entity.pdbx_description
1 polymer ?
#
loop_
_entity_poly.entity_id
_entity_poly.type
_entity_poly.pdbx_seq_one_letter_code
_entity_poly.pdbx_strand_id
1 'polypeptide(L)'
;MDDEQLRELFTSLATLAQQGPIPVQAYSVLVHNHSPEALAEQLHQKWLADYRFAPIAANIVLHVRKTSSSGVALSSCVLALLLNDYRNRLEVFGVLLREHGATLNNLNSYLIDRLIVKMRAKICSDEPEMNGELRGIYLHVLDLWAWGWNPLMIPECLTMPFTDPVEKETSPQPQRKRDVGKKEFGSKESIV
;
A
#
# COMPACT_ATOMS: atom_id res chain seq x y z
N MET A 1 24.29 -17.43 14.29
CA MET A 1 22.91 -17.95 14.26
C MET A 1 22.66 -18.33 12.82
N ASP A 2 22.18 -19.54 12.56
CA ASP A 2 21.89 -19.99 11.19
C ASP A 2 20.50 -19.50 10.71
N ASP A 3 20.22 -19.59 9.41
CA ASP A 3 18.95 -19.14 8.82
C ASP A 3 17.73 -19.88 9.39
N GLU A 4 17.91 -21.13 9.83
CA GLU A 4 16.88 -21.97 10.43
C GLU A 4 16.47 -21.43 11.80
N GLN A 5 17.45 -21.10 12.63
CA GLN A 5 17.28 -20.44 13.92
C GLN A 5 16.61 -19.06 13.75
N LEU A 6 16.95 -18.31 12.70
CA LEU A 6 16.33 -17.01 12.42
C LEU A 6 14.85 -17.18 12.08
N ARG A 7 14.52 -18.16 11.25
CA ARG A 7 13.15 -18.51 10.92
C ARG A 7 12.33 -18.96 12.14
N GLU A 8 12.93 -19.78 13.00
CA GLU A 8 12.31 -20.20 14.26
C GLU A 8 12.03 -19.01 15.17
N LEU A 9 13.01 -18.11 15.34
CA LEU A 9 12.86 -16.89 16.14
C LEU A 9 11.71 -16.02 15.62
N PHE A 10 11.61 -15.81 14.31
CA PHE A 10 10.49 -15.07 13.70
C PHE A 10 9.14 -15.75 13.93
N THR A 11 9.13 -17.08 13.97
CA THR A 11 7.92 -17.86 14.28
C THR A 11 7.54 -17.72 15.75
N SER A 12 8.51 -17.76 16.67
CA SER A 12 8.29 -17.50 18.09
C SER A 12 7.84 -16.07 18.37
N LEU A 13 8.36 -15.08 17.64
CA LEU A 13 7.90 -13.69 17.74
C LEU A 13 6.45 -13.55 17.28
N ALA A 14 6.09 -14.23 16.19
CA ALA A 14 4.71 -14.21 15.69
C ALA A 14 3.72 -14.83 16.68
N THR A 15 4.08 -15.93 17.34
CA THR A 15 3.23 -16.52 18.41
C THR A 15 3.19 -15.64 19.64
N LEU A 16 4.31 -15.05 20.06
CA LEU A 16 4.35 -14.17 21.22
C LEU A 16 3.49 -12.91 21.03
N ALA A 17 3.47 -12.34 19.83
CA ALA A 17 2.64 -11.19 19.51
C ALA A 17 1.12 -11.46 19.65
N GLN A 18 0.70 -12.73 19.54
CA GLN A 18 -0.71 -13.09 19.76
C GLN A 18 -1.10 -12.97 21.24
N GLN A 19 -0.14 -12.98 22.15
CA GLN A 19 -0.38 -12.87 23.59
C GLN A 19 -0.21 -11.45 24.13
N GLY A 20 0.24 -10.50 23.30
CA GLY A 20 0.41 -9.11 23.68
C GLY A 20 1.58 -8.42 22.98
N PRO A 21 1.89 -7.17 23.37
CA PRO A 21 3.02 -6.43 22.80
C PRO A 21 4.34 -7.14 23.09
N ILE A 22 5.15 -7.36 22.06
CA ILE A 22 6.47 -8.00 22.20
C ILE A 22 7.42 -7.03 22.93
N PRO A 23 8.19 -7.50 23.94
CA PRO A 23 9.20 -6.69 24.60
C PRO A 23 10.29 -6.22 23.63
N VAL A 24 10.67 -4.95 23.73
CA VAL A 24 11.70 -4.30 22.90
C VAL A 24 13.07 -5.04 22.96
N GLN A 25 13.33 -5.70 24.08
CA GLN A 25 14.53 -6.51 24.29
C GLN A 25 14.60 -7.71 23.34
N ALA A 26 13.45 -8.30 22.97
CA ALA A 26 13.39 -9.42 22.02
C ALA A 26 13.84 -8.99 20.62
N TYR A 27 13.62 -7.73 20.24
CA TYR A 27 14.08 -7.18 18.97
C TYR A 27 15.59 -6.92 18.95
N SER A 28 16.22 -6.70 20.10
CA SER A 28 17.66 -6.39 20.18
C SER A 28 18.53 -7.60 19.85
N VAL A 29 18.02 -8.82 20.08
CA VAL A 29 18.71 -10.09 19.75
C VAL A 29 18.87 -10.27 18.22
N LEU A 30 17.97 -9.70 17.42
CA LEU A 30 18.00 -9.81 15.95
C LEU A 30 19.14 -9.01 15.31
N VAL A 31 19.52 -7.89 15.93
CA VAL A 31 20.36 -6.84 15.33
C VAL A 31 21.85 -7.16 15.35
N HIS A 32 22.29 -7.99 16.29
CA HIS A 32 23.71 -8.25 16.49
C HIS A 32 24.27 -9.44 15.71
N ASN A 33 23.40 -10.25 15.08
CA ASN A 33 23.82 -11.55 14.53
C ASN A 33 23.59 -11.73 13.02
N HIS A 34 22.95 -10.79 12.32
CA HIS A 34 22.58 -10.97 10.90
C HIS A 34 22.81 -9.71 10.07
N SER A 35 23.02 -9.90 8.76
CA SER A 35 23.09 -8.78 7.83
C SER A 35 21.68 -8.16 7.63
N PRO A 36 21.61 -6.86 7.29
CA PRO A 36 20.34 -6.19 6.99
C PRO A 36 19.51 -6.87 5.89
N GLU A 37 20.17 -7.46 4.90
CA GLU A 37 19.55 -8.14 3.78
C GLU A 37 18.85 -9.44 4.22
N ALA A 38 19.58 -10.31 4.94
CA ALA A 38 19.01 -11.56 5.46
C ALA A 38 17.83 -11.29 6.40
N LEU A 39 17.96 -10.27 7.26
CA LEU A 39 16.87 -9.87 8.15
C LEU A 39 15.67 -9.33 7.37
N ALA A 40 15.88 -8.53 6.32
CA ALA A 40 14.81 -8.01 5.47
C ALA A 40 14.08 -9.13 4.72
N GLU A 41 14.79 -10.12 4.20
CA GLU A 41 14.21 -11.26 3.50
C GLU A 41 13.34 -12.12 4.43
N GLN A 42 13.79 -12.39 5.66
CA GLN A 42 12.99 -13.15 6.63
C GLN A 42 11.75 -12.36 7.08
N LEU A 43 11.89 -11.05 7.30
CA LEU A 43 10.75 -10.16 7.58
C LEU A 43 9.73 -10.19 6.43
N HIS A 44 10.22 -10.14 5.20
CA HIS A 44 9.40 -10.18 3.97
C HIS A 44 8.66 -11.49 3.83
N GLN A 45 9.36 -12.63 3.93
CA GLN A 45 8.74 -13.95 3.88
C GLN A 45 7.65 -14.09 4.94
N LYS A 46 7.88 -13.59 6.15
CA LYS A 46 6.91 -13.70 7.24
C LYS A 46 5.69 -12.81 7.02
N TRP A 47 5.85 -11.56 6.56
CA TRP A 47 4.69 -10.70 6.30
C TRP A 47 3.88 -11.17 5.10
N LEU A 48 4.51 -11.81 4.10
CA LEU A 48 3.80 -12.39 2.97
C LEU A 48 2.97 -13.62 3.38
N ALA A 49 3.44 -14.35 4.40
CA ALA A 49 2.73 -15.50 4.96
C ALA A 49 1.62 -15.09 5.94
N ASP A 50 1.81 -14.02 6.72
CA ASP A 50 0.84 -13.50 7.68
C ASP A 50 0.85 -11.97 7.69
N TYR A 51 -0.18 -11.34 7.13
CA TYR A 51 -0.30 -9.88 7.08
C TYR A 51 -0.38 -9.24 8.49
N ARG A 52 -0.79 -10.00 9.51
CA ARG A 52 -0.79 -9.54 10.92
C ARG A 52 0.62 -9.44 11.49
N PHE A 53 1.61 -9.99 10.79
CA PHE A 53 3.02 -9.86 11.14
C PHE A 53 3.63 -8.53 10.68
N ALA A 54 3.02 -7.85 9.70
CA ALA A 54 3.49 -6.57 9.19
C ALA A 54 3.77 -5.48 10.26
N PRO A 55 2.92 -5.24 11.28
CA PRO A 55 3.21 -4.25 12.31
C PRO A 55 4.36 -4.70 13.22
N ILE A 56 4.52 -6.01 13.45
CA ILE A 56 5.67 -6.56 14.19
C ILE A 56 6.95 -6.34 13.38
N ALA A 57 6.92 -6.65 12.09
CA ALA A 57 8.03 -6.42 11.18
C ALA A 57 8.43 -4.93 11.15
N ALA A 58 7.45 -4.03 11.05
CA ALA A 58 7.69 -2.60 11.06
C ALA A 58 8.26 -2.11 12.40
N ASN A 59 7.79 -2.63 13.53
CA ASN A 59 8.34 -2.33 14.86
C ASN A 59 9.78 -2.83 15.03
N ILE A 60 10.10 -4.02 14.51
CA ILE A 60 11.48 -4.55 14.47
C ILE A 60 12.35 -3.57 13.68
N VAL A 61 11.96 -3.21 12.46
CA VAL A 61 12.75 -2.32 11.60
C VAL A 61 12.93 -0.94 12.23
N LEU A 62 11.88 -0.38 12.85
CA LEU A 62 11.95 0.89 13.59
C LEU A 62 12.91 0.81 14.79
N HIS A 63 12.88 -0.31 15.53
CA HIS A 63 13.81 -0.54 16.63
C HIS A 63 15.25 -0.61 16.14
N VAL A 64 15.53 -1.41 15.11
CA VAL A 64 16.87 -1.54 14.51
C VAL A 64 17.36 -0.18 13.98
N ARG A 65 16.49 0.59 13.32
CA ARG A 65 16.79 1.94 12.82
C ARG A 65 17.24 2.90 13.92
N LYS A 66 16.64 2.81 15.11
CA LYS A 66 16.98 3.68 16.24
C LYS A 66 18.21 3.21 17.01
N THR A 67 18.51 1.92 16.99
CA THR A 67 19.50 1.30 17.89
C THR A 67 20.78 0.83 17.20
N SER A 68 20.81 0.78 15.87
CA SER A 68 21.96 0.28 15.12
C SER A 68 22.31 1.15 13.92
N SER A 69 23.62 1.25 13.64
CA SER A 69 24.15 1.86 12.43
C SER A 69 23.66 1.16 11.15
N SER A 70 23.32 -0.13 11.23
CA SER A 70 22.80 -0.92 10.10
C SER A 70 21.31 -0.70 9.81
N GLY A 71 20.61 0.04 10.66
CA GLY A 71 19.15 0.15 10.55
C GLY A 71 18.66 0.97 9.34
N VAL A 72 19.49 1.86 8.78
CA VAL A 72 19.20 2.52 7.50
C VAL A 72 19.24 1.52 6.33
N ALA A 73 20.23 0.62 6.32
CA ALA A 73 20.33 -0.43 5.32
C ALA A 73 19.14 -1.38 5.41
N LEU A 74 18.77 -1.84 6.61
CA LEU A 74 17.61 -2.73 6.81
C LEU A 74 16.32 -2.09 6.31
N SER A 75 16.09 -0.82 6.68
CA SER A 75 14.93 -0.07 6.20
C SER A 75 14.91 -0.02 4.68
N SER A 76 16.06 0.22 4.04
CA SER A 76 16.18 0.29 2.59
C SER A 76 15.89 -1.06 1.92
N CYS A 77 16.39 -2.18 2.47
CA CYS A 77 16.12 -3.53 1.99
C CYS A 77 14.62 -3.87 2.08
N VAL A 78 14.00 -3.64 3.24
CA VAL A 78 12.56 -3.84 3.46
C VAL A 78 11.73 -3.04 2.47
N LEU A 79 12.12 -1.79 2.18
CA LEU A 79 11.43 -0.93 1.24
C LEU A 79 11.61 -1.37 -0.22
N ALA A 80 12.76 -1.93 -0.59
CA ALA A 80 12.96 -2.54 -1.91
C ALA A 80 12.04 -3.75 -2.12
N LEU A 81 11.85 -4.56 -1.09
CA LEU A 81 10.93 -5.71 -1.10
C LEU A 81 9.47 -5.25 -1.22
N LEU A 82 9.07 -4.16 -0.55
CA LEU A 82 7.76 -3.55 -0.72
C LEU A 82 7.52 -3.01 -2.14
N LEU A 83 8.53 -2.40 -2.75
CA LEU A 83 8.46 -1.98 -4.16
C LEU A 83 8.32 -3.18 -5.10
N ASN A 84 8.94 -4.31 -4.77
CA ASN A 84 8.78 -5.56 -5.49
C ASN A 84 7.37 -6.13 -5.33
N ASP A 85 6.81 -6.09 -4.13
CA ASP A 85 5.43 -6.52 -3.86
C ASP A 85 4.43 -5.65 -4.62
N TYR A 86 4.61 -4.33 -4.68
CA TYR A 86 3.79 -3.45 -5.52
C TYR A 86 3.77 -3.89 -6.99
N ARG A 87 4.90 -4.33 -7.54
CA ARG A 87 4.98 -4.73 -8.95
C ARG A 87 4.30 -6.07 -9.24
N ASN A 88 4.29 -6.98 -8.28
CA ASN A 88 3.90 -8.37 -8.51
C ASN A 88 2.63 -8.80 -7.77
N ARG A 89 2.19 -8.05 -6.75
CA ARG A 89 1.13 -8.41 -5.80
C ARG A 89 0.38 -7.16 -5.32
N LEU A 90 -0.36 -6.53 -6.24
CA LEU A 90 -1.04 -5.26 -6.01
C LEU A 90 -1.96 -5.27 -4.78
N GLU A 91 -2.71 -6.35 -4.58
CA GLU A 91 -3.64 -6.51 -3.46
C GLU A 91 -2.91 -6.56 -2.12
N VAL A 92 -1.89 -7.41 -2.01
CA VAL A 92 -1.05 -7.54 -0.79
C VAL A 92 -0.46 -6.19 -0.42
N PHE A 93 0.10 -5.48 -1.40
CA PHE A 93 0.63 -4.14 -1.20
C PHE A 93 -0.43 -3.14 -0.70
N GLY A 94 -1.63 -3.18 -1.30
CA GLY A 94 -2.75 -2.32 -0.88
C GLY A 94 -3.20 -2.58 0.55
N VAL A 95 -3.42 -3.84 0.90
CA VAL A 95 -3.81 -4.25 2.26
C VAL A 95 -2.73 -3.88 3.27
N LEU A 96 -1.46 -4.10 2.93
CA LEU A 96 -0.36 -3.74 3.81
C LEU A 96 -0.32 -2.25 4.12
N LEU A 97 -0.46 -1.39 3.11
CA LEU A 97 -0.48 0.05 3.32
C LEU A 97 -1.74 0.49 4.06
N ARG A 98 -2.89 -0.12 3.80
CA ARG A 98 -4.14 0.18 4.51
C ARG A 98 -3.99 -0.04 6.00
N GLU A 99 -3.51 -1.22 6.38
CA GLU A 99 -3.44 -1.64 7.79
C GLU A 99 -2.24 -1.00 8.53
N HIS A 100 -1.10 -0.84 7.84
CA HIS A 100 0.19 -0.52 8.48
C HIS A 100 0.91 0.69 7.89
N GLY A 101 0.25 1.45 7.00
CA GLY A 101 0.85 2.57 6.30
C GLY A 101 1.32 3.70 7.23
N ALA A 102 0.65 3.92 8.37
CA ALA A 102 1.12 4.86 9.40
C ALA A 102 2.54 4.52 9.89
N THR A 103 2.76 3.24 10.23
CA THR A 103 4.03 2.75 10.75
C THR A 103 5.11 2.80 9.68
N LEU A 104 4.77 2.41 8.44
CA LEU A 104 5.69 2.48 7.30
C LEU A 104 6.04 3.92 6.92
N ASN A 105 5.09 4.85 7.06
CA ASN A 105 5.31 6.28 6.83
C ASN A 105 6.26 6.88 7.87
N ASN A 106 6.11 6.49 9.15
CA ASN A 106 7.05 6.86 10.20
C ASN A 106 8.46 6.29 9.97
N LEU A 107 8.55 5.13 9.30
CA LEU A 107 9.83 4.57 8.88
C LEU A 107 10.46 5.39 7.75
N ASN A 108 9.73 5.69 6.68
CA ASN A 108 10.26 6.47 5.56
C ASN A 108 9.15 7.13 4.74
N SER A 109 8.73 8.32 5.16
CA SER A 109 7.65 9.06 4.51
C SER A 109 7.93 9.36 3.04
N TYR A 110 9.16 9.76 2.70
CA TYR A 110 9.55 10.04 1.32
C TYR A 110 9.32 8.85 0.38
N LEU A 111 9.61 7.63 0.83
CA LEU A 111 9.36 6.44 0.02
C LEU A 111 7.88 6.07 -0.04
N ILE A 112 7.14 6.24 1.05
CA ILE A 112 5.68 6.09 1.04
C ILE A 112 5.05 7.07 0.06
N ASP A 113 5.47 8.34 0.02
CA ASP A 113 4.97 9.32 -0.95
C ASP A 113 5.21 8.88 -2.40
N ARG A 114 6.39 8.33 -2.70
CA ARG A 114 6.68 7.77 -4.03
C ARG A 114 5.81 6.56 -4.37
N LEU A 115 5.53 5.71 -3.40
CA LEU A 115 4.63 4.56 -3.54
C LEU A 115 3.19 5.01 -3.76
N ILE A 116 2.74 6.05 -3.07
CA ILE A 116 1.42 6.68 -3.25
C ILE A 116 1.27 7.26 -4.65
N VAL A 117 2.30 7.94 -5.19
CA VAL A 117 2.28 8.42 -6.58
C VAL A 117 2.13 7.28 -7.58
N LYS A 118 2.84 6.17 -7.37
CA LYS A 118 2.70 4.97 -8.22
C LYS A 118 1.30 4.36 -8.12
N MET A 119 0.76 4.29 -6.91
CA MET A 119 -0.60 3.82 -6.64
C MET A 119 -1.63 4.65 -7.42
N ARG A 120 -1.54 5.99 -7.35
CA ARG A 120 -2.41 6.90 -8.11
C ARG A 120 -2.37 6.63 -9.61
N ALA A 121 -1.17 6.47 -10.17
CA ALA A 121 -1.01 6.15 -11.59
C ALA A 121 -1.66 4.81 -11.96
N LYS A 122 -1.54 3.79 -11.09
CA LYS A 122 -2.11 2.46 -11.31
C LYS A 122 -3.65 2.44 -11.19
N ILE A 123 -4.26 3.22 -10.29
CA ILE A 123 -5.74 3.31 -10.21
C ILE A 123 -6.33 3.80 -11.54
N CYS A 124 -5.64 4.74 -12.20
CA CYS A 124 -6.02 5.30 -13.49
C CYS A 124 -5.66 4.41 -14.69
N SER A 125 -5.06 3.23 -14.50
CA SER A 125 -4.75 2.34 -15.61
C SER A 125 -5.95 1.46 -15.99
N ASP A 126 -6.03 1.15 -17.28
CA ASP A 126 -7.02 0.24 -17.87
C ASP A 126 -6.58 -1.23 -17.79
N GLU A 127 -5.60 -1.54 -16.93
CA GLU A 127 -5.06 -2.89 -16.80
C GLU A 127 -6.08 -3.83 -16.13
N PRO A 128 -6.25 -5.07 -16.62
CA PRO A 128 -7.28 -5.99 -16.14
C PRO A 128 -7.10 -6.41 -14.69
N GLU A 129 -5.86 -6.38 -14.18
CA GLU A 129 -5.54 -6.63 -12.77
C GLU A 129 -6.16 -5.60 -11.82
N MET A 130 -6.40 -4.38 -12.30
CA MET A 130 -7.00 -3.31 -11.51
C MET A 130 -8.52 -3.45 -11.55
N ASN A 131 -9.08 -4.27 -10.68
CA ASN A 131 -10.52 -4.50 -10.54
C ASN A 131 -11.17 -3.50 -9.54
N GLY A 132 -12.49 -3.57 -9.36
CA GLY A 132 -13.23 -2.65 -8.48
C GLY A 132 -12.84 -2.75 -7.00
N GLU A 133 -12.61 -3.97 -6.51
CA GLU A 133 -12.20 -4.23 -5.12
C GLU A 133 -10.82 -3.64 -4.84
N LEU A 134 -9.85 -3.92 -5.71
CA LEU A 134 -8.49 -3.40 -5.60
C LEU A 134 -8.45 -1.86 -5.69
N ARG A 135 -9.27 -1.26 -6.57
CA ARG A 135 -9.45 0.20 -6.61
C ARG A 135 -10.00 0.73 -5.28
N GLY A 136 -10.96 0.04 -4.68
CA GLY A 136 -11.50 0.39 -3.36
C GLY A 136 -10.42 0.38 -2.28
N ILE A 137 -9.59 -0.66 -2.23
CA ILE A 137 -8.45 -0.74 -1.30
C ILE A 137 -7.51 0.45 -1.52
N TYR A 138 -7.13 0.74 -2.77
CA TYR A 138 -6.17 1.78 -3.09
C TYR A 138 -6.72 3.18 -2.80
N LEU A 139 -7.99 3.44 -3.12
CA LEU A 139 -8.65 4.71 -2.78
C LEU A 139 -8.64 4.94 -1.26
N HIS A 140 -8.98 3.92 -0.48
CA HIS A 140 -8.93 4.03 0.97
C HIS A 140 -7.51 4.27 1.52
N VAL A 141 -6.49 3.68 0.91
CA VAL A 141 -5.08 4.00 1.22
C VAL A 141 -4.76 5.47 0.92
N LEU A 142 -5.26 6.02 -0.18
CA LEU A 142 -5.06 7.44 -0.51
C LEU A 142 -5.74 8.37 0.50
N ASP A 143 -6.94 8.01 0.96
CA ASP A 143 -7.67 8.75 2.00
C ASP A 143 -6.93 8.69 3.34
N LEU A 144 -6.41 7.52 3.72
CA LEU A 144 -5.55 7.42 4.90
C LEU A 144 -4.32 8.31 4.77
N TRP A 145 -3.59 8.22 3.65
CA TRP A 145 -2.37 8.99 3.43
C TRP A 145 -2.59 10.50 3.50
N ALA A 146 -3.60 11.03 2.81
CA ALA A 146 -3.82 12.48 2.74
C ALA A 146 -4.37 13.06 4.06
N TRP A 147 -4.85 12.21 4.97
CA TRP A 147 -5.33 12.57 6.30
C TRP A 147 -4.36 12.13 7.40
N GLY A 148 -3.08 11.97 7.06
CA GLY A 148 -2.01 11.71 8.03
C GLY A 148 -2.08 10.34 8.69
N TRP A 149 -2.67 9.36 7.99
CA TRP A 149 -2.95 8.01 8.47
C TRP A 149 -3.82 7.97 9.74
N ASN A 150 -4.67 8.98 9.93
CA ASN A 150 -5.62 9.03 11.03
C ASN A 150 -7.06 8.82 10.52
N PRO A 151 -7.66 7.63 10.73
CA PRO A 151 -9.01 7.33 10.23
C PRO A 151 -10.08 8.29 10.77
N LEU A 152 -9.90 8.83 11.97
CA LEU A 152 -10.86 9.75 12.60
C LEU A 152 -10.92 11.12 11.92
N MET A 153 -9.91 11.44 11.10
CA MET A 153 -9.87 12.70 10.36
C MET A 153 -10.55 12.58 9.00
N ILE A 154 -10.80 11.36 8.50
CA ILE A 154 -11.39 11.14 7.18
C ILE A 154 -12.87 11.54 7.23
N PRO A 155 -13.34 12.42 6.34
CA PRO A 155 -14.75 12.78 6.24
C PRO A 155 -15.63 11.55 6.03
N GLU A 156 -16.76 11.50 6.75
CA GLU A 156 -17.70 10.36 6.67
C GLU A 156 -18.19 10.09 5.23
N CYS A 157 -18.27 11.13 4.40
CA CYS A 157 -18.66 10.99 2.99
C CYS A 157 -17.69 10.17 2.13
N LEU A 158 -16.45 9.95 2.58
CA LEU A 158 -15.46 9.09 1.94
C LEU A 158 -15.44 7.68 2.53
N THR A 159 -15.98 7.49 3.74
CA THR A 159 -16.02 6.18 4.44
C THR A 159 -17.38 5.50 4.35
N MET A 160 -18.43 6.22 3.98
CA MET A 160 -19.74 5.63 3.75
C MET A 160 -19.66 4.69 2.54
N PRO A 161 -20.11 3.43 2.66
CA PRO A 161 -20.34 2.62 1.47
C PRO A 161 -21.32 3.40 0.60
N PHE A 162 -20.98 3.60 -0.68
CA PHE A 162 -21.97 4.08 -1.64
C PHE A 162 -23.10 3.06 -1.61
N THR A 163 -24.17 3.37 -0.88
CA THR A 163 -25.44 2.66 -1.02
C THR A 163 -25.77 2.79 -2.49
N ASP A 164 -25.87 1.64 -3.18
CA ASP A 164 -26.40 1.61 -4.53
C ASP A 164 -27.67 2.46 -4.53
N PRO A 165 -27.75 3.51 -5.37
CA PRO A 165 -29.00 4.21 -5.51
C PRO A 165 -30.02 3.18 -5.98
N VAL A 166 -31.05 3.01 -5.15
CA VAL A 166 -32.31 2.34 -5.48
C VAL A 166 -32.61 2.54 -6.96
N GLU A 167 -32.78 1.43 -7.68
CA GLU A 167 -33.13 1.29 -9.10
C GLU A 167 -33.48 2.62 -9.77
N LYS A 168 -32.52 3.19 -10.50
CA LYS A 168 -32.87 4.19 -11.51
C LYS A 168 -33.52 3.47 -12.67
N GLU A 169 -34.83 3.67 -12.79
CA GLU A 169 -35.61 3.49 -14.00
C GLU A 169 -34.75 3.84 -15.24
N THR A 170 -34.77 2.92 -16.20
CA THR A 170 -34.13 3.01 -17.52
C THR A 170 -34.22 4.41 -18.11
N SER A 171 -33.15 5.19 -17.95
CA SER A 171 -32.92 6.42 -18.70
C SER A 171 -31.97 6.09 -19.86
N PRO A 172 -32.26 6.53 -21.10
CA PRO A 172 -31.53 6.09 -22.28
C PRO A 172 -30.06 6.54 -22.24
N GLN A 173 -29.17 5.63 -22.59
CA GLN A 173 -27.71 5.85 -22.65
C GLN A 173 -27.35 7.10 -23.47
N PRO A 174 -26.46 7.97 -22.98
CA PRO A 174 -25.88 9.02 -23.81
C PRO A 174 -24.92 8.39 -24.82
N GLN A 175 -25.34 8.33 -26.09
CA GLN A 175 -24.46 7.96 -27.19
C GLN A 175 -23.32 8.97 -27.30
N ARG A 176 -22.07 8.49 -27.23
CA ARG A 176 -20.89 9.27 -27.66
C ARG A 176 -21.11 9.67 -29.12
N LYS A 177 -21.20 10.98 -29.40
CA LYS A 177 -21.09 11.51 -30.77
C LYS A 177 -19.69 11.20 -31.32
N ARG A 178 -19.55 10.02 -31.94
CA ARG A 178 -18.54 9.81 -32.98
C ARG A 178 -19.11 10.38 -34.28
N ASP A 179 -18.25 10.99 -35.07
CA ASP A 179 -18.53 11.75 -36.31
C ASP A 179 -19.06 13.18 -36.14
N VAL A 180 -18.13 14.09 -35.81
CA VAL A 180 -18.16 15.42 -36.45
C VAL A 180 -17.56 15.25 -37.84
N GLY A 181 -18.40 14.80 -38.79
CA GLY A 181 -18.09 14.88 -40.20
C GLY A 181 -17.79 16.33 -40.56
N LYS A 182 -16.71 16.54 -41.32
CA LYS A 182 -16.25 17.83 -41.83
C LYS A 182 -17.43 18.62 -42.40
N LYS A 183 -17.87 19.69 -41.71
CA LYS A 183 -18.68 20.73 -42.34
C LYS A 183 -17.74 21.56 -43.19
N GLU A 184 -17.80 21.32 -44.50
CA GLU A 184 -17.12 22.17 -45.48
C GLU A 184 -17.58 23.62 -45.29
N PHE A 185 -16.59 24.48 -45.08
CA PHE A 185 -16.77 25.93 -45.10
C PHE A 185 -16.94 26.37 -46.55
N GLY A 186 -18.07 27.03 -46.84
CA GLY A 186 -18.20 27.96 -47.95
C GLY A 186 -19.21 27.55 -49.02
N SER A 187 -20.27 28.34 -49.16
CA SER A 187 -20.47 29.05 -50.42
C SER A 187 -21.25 30.34 -50.19
N LYS A 188 -21.02 31.26 -51.13
CA LYS A 188 -21.12 32.70 -51.05
C LYS A 188 -22.58 33.21 -51.07
N GLU A 189 -22.73 34.38 -50.44
CA GLU A 189 -23.56 35.52 -50.85
C GLU A 189 -24.76 35.27 -51.77
N SER A 190 -25.95 35.67 -51.31
CA SER A 190 -26.83 36.53 -52.10
C SER A 190 -27.82 37.23 -51.18
N ILE A 191 -27.63 38.55 -51.06
CA ILE A 191 -28.60 39.51 -50.54
C ILE A 191 -29.57 39.82 -51.69
N VAL A 192 -30.87 39.81 -51.42
CA VAL A 192 -31.88 40.55 -52.18
C VAL A 192 -32.67 41.39 -51.21
#